data_AF-A0A381WCD9-F1
#
_entry.id   AF-A0A381WCD9-F1
#
_cell.length_a   1.000
_cell.length_b   1.000
_cell.length_c   1.000
_cell.angle_alpha   90.00
_cell.angle_beta   90.00
_cell.angle_gamma   90.00
#
_symmetry.space_group_name_H-M   'P 1'
#
loop_
_entity.id
_entity.type
_entity.pdbx_description
1 polymer ?
#
loop_
_entity_poly.entity_id
_entity_poly.type
_entity_poly.pdbx_seq_one_letter_code
_entity_poly.pdbx_strand_id
1 'polypeptide(L)'
;MKIPQLKKKSETKSCHNISWEDNYSWIHQNNILEVLKDSSKLLPEVKKYLEEENSYTEFYLSDTKNIQKKLFDEIKGRIKLDDESLPYKDYNYEYWT
;
A
#
# COMPACT_ATOMS: atom_id res chain seq x y z
N MET A 1 -19.75 2.20 -12.19
CA MET A 1 -19.82 1.67 -10.81
C MET A 1 -19.89 2.85 -9.85
N LYS A 2 -20.59 2.77 -8.71
CA LYS A 2 -20.57 3.89 -7.74
C LYS A 2 -19.23 3.91 -7.01
N ILE A 3 -18.69 5.09 -6.78
CA ILE A 3 -17.47 5.27 -5.99
C ILE A 3 -17.78 4.81 -4.56
N PRO A 4 -17.00 3.89 -3.97
CA PRO A 4 -17.16 3.48 -2.59
C PRO A 4 -17.04 4.68 -1.65
N GLN A 5 -17.78 4.67 -0.54
CA GLN A 5 -17.78 5.77 0.41
C GLN A 5 -17.60 5.22 1.82
N LEU A 6 -16.54 5.66 2.49
CA LEU A 6 -16.30 5.28 3.86
C LEU A 6 -17.09 6.16 4.82
N LYS A 7 -17.55 5.56 5.92
CA LYS A 7 -18.21 6.30 7.01
C LYS A 7 -17.28 7.34 7.61
N LYS A 8 -17.76 8.59 7.68
CA LYS A 8 -17.11 9.67 8.43
C LYS A 8 -17.36 9.47 9.93
N LYS A 9 -16.29 9.48 10.73
CA LYS A 9 -16.34 9.57 12.20
C LYS A 9 -15.39 10.70 12.59
N SER A 10 -15.96 11.82 13.00
CA SER A 10 -15.21 13.03 13.36
C SER A 10 -14.39 12.80 14.62
N GLU A 11 -13.08 13.05 14.53
CA GLU A 11 -12.16 13.09 15.65
C GLU A 11 -11.33 14.38 15.58
N THR A 12 -11.24 15.11 16.70
CA THR A 12 -10.39 16.30 16.79
C THR A 12 -8.98 15.91 17.18
N LYS A 13 -8.01 16.20 16.31
CA LYS A 13 -6.58 16.06 16.61
C LYS A 13 -5.97 17.42 16.96
N SER A 14 -4.91 17.40 17.75
CA SER A 14 -4.20 18.59 18.20
C SER A 14 -2.69 18.35 18.18
N CYS A 15 -1.94 19.29 17.62
CA CYS A 15 -0.49 19.28 17.65
C CYS A 15 0.03 20.73 17.64
N HIS A 16 1.01 21.05 18.49
CA HIS A 16 1.62 22.39 18.59
C HIS A 16 0.59 23.55 18.64
N ASN A 17 -0.43 23.42 19.49
CA ASN A 17 -1.52 24.39 19.66
C ASN A 17 -2.40 24.62 18.42
N ILE A 18 -2.30 23.77 17.39
CA ILE A 18 -3.18 23.74 16.22
C ILE A 18 -4.08 22.52 16.33
N SER A 19 -5.39 22.73 16.16
CA SER A 19 -6.38 21.66 16.12
C SER A 19 -7.03 21.56 14.74
N TRP A 20 -7.37 20.33 14.35
CA TRP A 20 -8.12 20.06 13.12
C TRP A 20 -9.05 18.85 13.31
N GLU A 21 -10.08 18.80 12.48
CA GLU A 21 -11.02 17.68 12.42
C GLU A 21 -10.54 16.63 11.42
N ASP A 22 -10.44 15.38 11.85
CA ASP A 22 -10.13 14.23 11.02
C ASP A 22 -11.32 13.27 11.02
N ASN A 23 -12.00 13.17 9.87
CA ASN A 23 -13.18 12.33 9.71
C ASN A 23 -12.86 10.83 9.51
N TYR A 24 -11.58 10.48 9.35
CA TYR A 24 -11.14 9.16 8.92
C TYR A 24 -10.01 8.60 9.78
N SER A 25 -9.66 9.29 10.87
CA SER A 25 -8.66 8.87 11.86
C SER A 25 -8.87 7.45 12.36
N TRP A 26 -10.13 7.04 12.52
CA TRP A 26 -10.56 5.75 13.06
C TRP A 26 -10.16 4.54 12.19
N ILE A 27 -9.76 4.77 10.93
CA ILE A 27 -9.18 3.71 10.08
C ILE A 27 -7.86 3.22 10.69
N HIS A 28 -7.12 4.11 11.33
CA HIS A 28 -5.85 3.77 11.97
C HIS A 28 -6.09 2.89 13.20
N GLN A 29 -5.67 1.63 13.09
CA GLN A 29 -5.73 0.67 14.20
C GLN A 29 -4.42 0.64 14.98
N ASN A 30 -4.48 0.70 16.31
CA ASN A 30 -3.28 0.61 17.16
C ASN A 30 -2.48 -0.69 16.96
N ASN A 31 -3.14 -1.78 16.56
CA ASN A 31 -2.52 -3.06 16.25
C ASN A 31 -2.13 -3.21 14.76
N ILE A 32 -1.86 -2.12 14.04
CA ILE A 32 -1.61 -2.15 12.59
C ILE A 32 -0.52 -3.15 12.17
N LEU A 33 0.55 -3.31 12.96
CA LEU A 33 1.61 -4.27 12.67
C LEU A 33 1.12 -5.73 12.69
N GLU A 34 0.13 -6.04 13.52
CA GLU A 34 -0.50 -7.36 13.53
C GLU A 34 -1.44 -7.53 12.34
N VAL A 35 -2.17 -6.49 11.97
CA VAL A 35 -3.06 -6.48 10.80
C VAL A 35 -2.27 -6.71 9.50
N LEU A 36 -1.06 -6.16 9.39
CA LEU A 36 -0.18 -6.37 8.24
C LEU A 36 0.31 -7.82 8.13
N LYS A 37 0.45 -8.52 9.26
CA LYS A 37 0.80 -9.95 9.29
C LYS A 37 -0.43 -10.84 9.05
N ASP A 38 -1.58 -10.41 9.55
CA ASP A 38 -2.84 -11.13 9.52
C ASP A 38 -3.99 -10.20 9.19
N SER A 39 -4.39 -10.20 7.91
CA SER A 39 -5.48 -9.37 7.39
C SER A 39 -6.84 -9.66 8.02
N SER A 40 -7.02 -10.77 8.73
CA SER A 40 -8.28 -11.08 9.44
C SER A 40 -8.52 -10.16 10.64
N LYS A 41 -7.46 -9.53 11.17
CA LYS A 41 -7.53 -8.59 12.30
C LYS A 41 -7.95 -7.17 11.90
N LEU A 42 -8.10 -6.91 10.60
CA LEU A 42 -8.58 -5.63 10.10
C LEU A 42 -10.05 -5.43 10.50
N LEU A 43 -10.41 -4.20 10.90
CA LEU A 43 -11.81 -3.86 11.20
C LEU A 43 -12.72 -4.23 10.02
N PRO A 44 -13.83 -4.96 10.22
CA PRO A 44 -14.68 -5.42 9.14
C PRO A 44 -15.23 -4.30 8.25
N GLU A 45 -15.53 -3.13 8.83
CA GLU A 45 -16.00 -1.95 8.09
C GLU A 45 -14.92 -1.40 7.15
N VAL A 46 -13.67 -1.36 7.60
CA VAL A 46 -12.52 -0.92 6.80
C VAL A 46 -12.22 -1.94 5.71
N LYS A 47 -12.22 -3.24 6.06
CA LYS A 47 -12.01 -4.33 5.11
C LYS A 47 -13.00 -4.26 3.95
N LYS A 48 -14.29 -4.13 4.27
CA LYS A 48 -15.35 -4.01 3.27
C LYS A 48 -15.11 -2.83 2.32
N TYR A 49 -14.77 -1.66 2.87
CA TYR A 49 -14.48 -0.48 2.06
C TYR A 49 -13.28 -0.70 1.13
N LEU A 50 -12.19 -1.31 1.61
CA LEU A 50 -11.02 -1.63 0.78
C LEU A 50 -11.35 -2.63 -0.34
N GLU A 51 -12.20 -3.64 -0.08
CA GLU A 51 -12.65 -4.59 -1.09
C GLU A 51 -13.52 -3.91 -2.16
N GLU A 52 -14.38 -2.97 -1.76
CA GLU A 52 -15.18 -2.14 -2.67
C GLU A 52 -14.28 -1.24 -3.54
N GLU A 53 -13.26 -0.61 -2.95
CA GLU A 53 -12.26 0.22 -3.65
C GLU A 53 -11.40 -0.59 -4.63
N ASN A 54 -10.97 -1.79 -4.23
CA ASN A 54 -10.25 -2.71 -5.12
C ASN A 54 -11.12 -3.11 -6.31
N SER A 55 -12.39 -3.42 -6.07
CA SER A 55 -13.34 -3.79 -7.13
C SER A 55 -13.64 -2.62 -8.06
N TYR A 56 -13.77 -1.40 -7.52
CA TYR A 56 -13.92 -0.18 -8.29
C TYR A 56 -12.70 0.05 -9.19
N THR A 57 -11.50 -0.05 -8.62
CA THR A 57 -10.24 0.11 -9.35
C THR A 57 -10.10 -0.93 -10.46
N GLU A 58 -10.39 -2.20 -10.18
CA GLU A 58 -10.35 -3.28 -11.16
C GLU A 58 -11.32 -3.04 -12.32
N PHE A 59 -12.54 -2.58 -12.03
CA PHE A 59 -13.53 -2.25 -13.06
C PHE A 59 -13.05 -1.12 -13.97
N TYR A 60 -12.56 -0.02 -13.40
CA TYR A 60 -12.13 1.15 -14.17
C TYR A 60 -10.80 0.96 -14.91
N LEU A 61 -9.93 0.05 -14.45
CA LEU A 61 -8.67 -0.27 -15.11
C LEU A 61 -8.75 -1.52 -16.01
N SER A 62 -9.93 -2.11 -16.16
CA SER A 62 -10.12 -3.38 -16.88
C SER A 62 -9.66 -3.35 -18.34
N ASP A 63 -9.86 -2.21 -19.02
CA ASP A 63 -9.41 -1.96 -20.40
C ASP A 63 -7.88 -1.86 -20.53
N THR A 64 -7.20 -1.47 -19.46
CA THR A 64 -5.73 -1.32 -19.43
C THR A 64 -4.97 -2.63 -19.15
N LYS A 65 -5.64 -3.76 -18.90
CA LYS A 65 -4.98 -5.03 -18.53
C LYS A 65 -3.93 -5.50 -19.54
N ASN A 66 -4.20 -5.32 -20.84
CA ASN A 66 -3.25 -5.70 -21.88
C ASN A 66 -1.99 -4.85 -21.87
N ILE A 67 -2.11 -3.52 -21.68
CA ILE A 67 -0.95 -2.63 -21.61
C ILE A 67 -0.18 -2.81 -20.30
N GLN A 68 -0.87 -3.06 -19.18
CA GLN A 68 -0.23 -3.42 -17.90
C GLN A 68 0.67 -4.66 -18.06
N LYS A 69 0.15 -5.71 -18.71
CA LYS A 69 0.92 -6.94 -18.97
C LYS A 69 2.13 -6.68 -19.85
N LYS A 70 1.96 -5.91 -20.94
CA LYS A 70 3.07 -5.54 -21.82
C LYS A 70 4.16 -4.78 -21.07
N LEU A 71 3.78 -3.78 -20.27
CA LEU A 71 4.71 -3.01 -19.46
C LEU A 71 5.42 -3.88 -18.41
N PHE A 72 4.70 -4.81 -17.78
CA PHE A 72 5.29 -5.76 -16.84
C PHE A 72 6.39 -6.62 -17.49
N ASP A 73 6.11 -7.20 -18.66
CA ASP A 73 7.09 -8.01 -19.39
C ASP A 73 8.29 -7.19 -19.85
N GLU A 74 8.08 -5.95 -20.30
CA GLU A 74 9.15 -5.02 -20.67
C GLU A 74 10.05 -4.64 -19.49
N ILE A 75 9.47 -4.32 -18.33
CA ILE A 75 10.20 -3.97 -17.11
C ILE A 75 10.97 -5.20 -16.61
N LYS A 76 10.31 -6.36 -16.53
CA LYS A 76 10.93 -7.61 -16.11
C LYS A 76 12.11 -7.98 -17.01
N GLY A 77 11.99 -7.81 -18.32
CA GLY A 77 13.06 -8.08 -19.27
C GLY A 77 14.29 -7.15 -19.14
N ARG A 78 14.16 -6.02 -18.44
CA ARG A 78 15.27 -5.08 -18.19
C ARG A 78 15.95 -5.27 -16.84
N ILE A 79 15.35 -6.05 -15.93
CA ILE A 79 15.90 -6.32 -14.61
C ILE A 79 16.80 -7.54 -14.69
N LYS A 80 18.06 -7.40 -14.25
CA LYS A 80 18.98 -8.53 -14.09
C LYS A 80 18.52 -9.38 -12.91
N LEU A 81 18.22 -10.67 -13.13
CA LEU A 81 17.73 -11.56 -12.08
C LEU A 81 18.81 -11.94 -11.07
N ASP A 82 20.05 -11.99 -11.53
CA ASP A 82 21.25 -12.25 -10.72
C ASP A 82 22.07 -10.97 -10.69
N ASP A 83 21.53 -9.96 -10.03
CA ASP A 83 22.20 -8.68 -9.87
C ASP A 83 23.09 -8.72 -8.64
N GLU A 84 24.32 -8.24 -8.79
CA GLU A 84 25.27 -8.14 -7.71
C GLU A 84 25.71 -6.69 -7.64
N SER A 85 25.70 -6.11 -6.45
CA SER A 85 26.31 -4.80 -6.24
C SER A 85 27.82 -4.85 -6.45
N LEU A 86 28.42 -3.68 -6.70
CA LEU A 86 29.87 -3.59 -6.78
C LEU A 86 30.49 -4.01 -5.43
N PRO A 87 31.48 -4.93 -5.42
CA PRO A 87 32.15 -5.30 -4.19
C PRO A 87 32.74 -4.08 -3.48
N TYR A 88 32.38 -3.92 -2.21
CA TYR A 88 32.94 -2.91 -1.32
C TYR A 88 33.91 -3.57 -0.35
N LYS A 89 35.15 -3.09 -0.33
CA LYS A 89 36.19 -3.62 0.55
C LYS A 89 36.31 -2.79 1.83
N ASP A 90 36.10 -3.43 2.98
CA ASP A 90 36.36 -2.86 4.30
C ASP A 90 37.47 -3.65 4.99
N TYR A 91 38.68 -3.07 5.01
CA TYR A 91 39.92 -3.68 5.48
C TYR A 91 40.17 -5.09 4.90
N ASN A 92 39.76 -6.12 5.63
CA ASN A 92 40.01 -7.53 5.34
C ASN A 92 38.79 -8.26 4.75
N TYR A 93 37.63 -7.61 4.64
CA TYR A 93 36.40 -8.22 4.14
C TYR A 93 35.88 -7.48 2.91
N GLU A 94 35.29 -8.22 1.99
CA GLU A 94 34.57 -7.69 0.83
C GLU A 94 33.08 -8.01 0.98
N TYR A 95 32.25 -7.00 0.73
CA TYR A 95 30.80 -7.06 0.85
C TYR A 95 30.17 -6.75 -0.50
N TRP A 96 29.17 -7.54 -0.88
CA TRP A 96 28.27 -7.30 -2.00
C TRP A 96 26.89 -7.88 -1.65
N THR A 97 25.90 -7.56 -2.45
CA THR A 97 24.50 -7.96 -2.27
C THR A 97 23.92 -8.38 -3.59
#